data_AF-A0A364N9N3-F1
#
_entry.id   AF-A0A364N9N3-F1
#
_cell.length_a   1.000
_cell.length_b   1.000
_cell.length_c   1.000
_cell.angle_alpha   90.00
_cell.angle_beta   90.00
_cell.angle_gamma   90.00
#
_symmetry.space_group_name_H-M   'P 1'
#
loop_
_entity.id
_entity.type
_entity.pdbx_description
1 polymer ?
#
loop_
_entity_poly.entity_id
_entity_poly.type
_entity_poly.pdbx_seq_one_letter_code
_entity_poly.pdbx_strand_id
1 'polypeptide(L)'
;MTRQHPSFLLPGYHTVFRTKPKVPRFLSISNEAPLDLGVVERLRTALDKSLRLRTQHVREAISGSQTGDSSKARVAVLFSGGLDCTILARMCHDLLPLSEPVDLLNVAFENPRIHSQLDPGVSPYELCPDRITGRSSHTELVETCPGRMWQFVEVNVPYTETQANRSAVMTLMHPHNTEMDLSISFALYFASRGAGTVRKRNDAPPEIYTTTAHVLLSGLGADELFGGYQRHDTAFARRGYPGLIEELQLDFSRLGKRNLGRDDRVISNSGREVRFPFLDEDFIALALRLHVTAKCDFGVAQVVDSEDPTRSLEPAKRALRLLAWQLGMKKVSAEKKRAIQFGARTAKMETGKTKGTHVLSQ
;
A
#
# COMPACT_ATOMS: atom_id res chain seq x y z
N MET A 1 -25.50 59.06 -3.04
CA MET A 1 -26.18 58.12 -2.12
C MET A 1 -25.51 56.77 -2.27
N THR A 2 -24.51 56.52 -1.44
CA THR A 2 -23.62 55.35 -1.51
C THR A 2 -23.74 54.66 -0.16
N ARG A 3 -24.38 53.49 -0.12
CA ARG A 3 -24.55 52.71 1.11
C ARG A 3 -23.21 52.04 1.45
N GLN A 4 -22.62 52.44 2.57
CA GLN A 4 -21.54 51.72 3.23
C GLN A 4 -22.15 50.56 4.04
N HIS A 5 -21.66 49.34 3.81
CA HIS A 5 -21.90 48.20 4.70
C HIS A 5 -20.86 48.22 5.83
N PRO A 6 -21.25 48.03 7.11
CA PRO A 6 -20.28 47.94 8.20
C PRO A 6 -19.62 46.56 8.24
N SER A 7 -18.29 46.57 8.32
CA SER A 7 -17.42 45.43 8.58
C SER A 7 -17.53 44.98 10.04
N PHE A 8 -18.15 43.83 10.29
CA PHE A 8 -18.04 43.12 11.57
C PHE A 8 -16.78 42.26 11.56
N LEU A 9 -15.66 42.83 12.00
CA LEU A 9 -14.49 42.06 12.42
C LEU A 9 -14.66 41.69 13.89
N LEU A 10 -14.89 40.41 14.19
CA LEU A 10 -14.79 39.87 15.54
C LEU A 10 -13.31 39.80 15.94
N PRO A 11 -12.87 40.47 17.02
CA PRO A 11 -11.53 40.30 17.56
C PRO A 11 -11.52 39.06 18.47
N GLY A 12 -10.69 38.04 18.18
CA GLY A 12 -10.56 36.94 19.15
C GLY A 12 -9.91 35.62 18.74
N TYR A 13 -9.44 35.42 17.51
CA TYR A 13 -8.77 34.18 17.13
C TYR A 13 -7.33 34.41 16.69
N HIS A 14 -6.52 34.92 17.61
CA HIS A 14 -5.07 34.79 17.50
C HIS A 14 -4.56 33.92 18.65
N THR A 15 -3.87 32.85 18.27
CA THR A 15 -2.95 32.04 19.09
C THR A 15 -3.55 30.84 19.83
N VAL A 16 -3.84 29.77 19.08
CA VAL A 16 -3.69 28.39 19.58
C VAL A 16 -2.87 27.64 18.52
N PHE A 17 -1.97 26.75 18.93
CA PHE A 17 -0.91 26.09 18.15
C PHE A 17 0.42 26.85 18.03
N ARG A 18 0.99 27.23 19.19
CA ARG A 18 2.42 27.52 19.35
C ARG A 18 3.16 26.39 20.06
N THR A 19 2.92 25.16 19.65
CA THR A 19 3.85 24.03 19.88
C THR A 19 3.88 23.22 18.60
N LYS A 20 5.06 23.10 17.97
CA LYS A 20 5.23 22.08 16.93
C LYS A 20 4.93 20.74 17.61
N PRO A 21 3.99 19.91 17.12
CA PRO A 21 3.77 18.61 17.69
C PRO A 21 5.11 17.87 17.69
N LYS A 22 5.56 17.42 18.88
CA LYS A 22 6.73 16.55 18.96
C LYS A 22 6.33 15.25 18.28
N VAL A 23 6.84 15.00 17.08
CA VAL A 23 6.69 13.70 16.41
C VAL A 23 7.21 12.65 17.38
N PRO A 24 6.42 11.60 17.70
CA PRO A 24 6.89 10.55 18.59
C PRO A 24 8.20 9.98 18.04
N ARG A 25 9.19 9.86 18.91
CA ARG A 25 10.49 9.31 18.52
C ARG A 25 10.43 7.80 18.59
N PHE A 26 11.05 7.13 17.63
CA PHE A 26 11.40 5.72 17.76
C PHE A 26 12.18 5.55 19.08
N LEU A 27 11.75 4.65 19.96
CA LEU A 27 12.44 4.43 21.23
C LEU A 27 13.88 3.96 20.95
N SER A 28 14.83 4.59 21.64
CA SER A 28 16.26 4.33 21.47
C SER A 28 16.62 2.91 21.89
N ILE A 29 17.77 2.47 21.38
CA ILE A 29 18.51 1.25 21.73
C ILE A 29 18.31 0.97 23.21
N SER A 30 17.44 0.01 23.51
CA SER A 30 17.21 -0.52 24.86
C SER A 30 17.74 -1.94 24.85
N ASN A 31 18.42 -2.32 25.92
CA ASN A 31 18.98 -3.66 26.06
C ASN A 31 17.83 -4.68 26.06
N GLU A 32 17.77 -5.43 24.96
CA GLU A 32 17.18 -6.75 24.77
C GLU A 32 15.72 -6.96 25.18
N ALA A 33 14.83 -6.81 24.19
CA ALA A 33 13.95 -7.93 23.87
C ALA A 33 14.11 -8.22 22.37
N PRO A 34 14.61 -9.41 21.97
CA PRO A 34 14.65 -9.79 20.56
C PRO A 34 13.22 -9.85 19.99
N LEU A 35 13.12 -9.86 18.66
CA LEU A 35 11.87 -10.22 17.99
C LEU A 35 11.45 -11.61 18.48
N ASP A 36 10.35 -11.67 19.24
CA ASP A 36 9.74 -12.92 19.65
C ASP A 36 8.33 -13.05 19.06
N LEU A 37 7.76 -14.25 19.19
CA LEU A 37 6.41 -14.54 18.71
C LEU A 37 5.35 -13.68 19.43
N GLY A 38 5.62 -13.22 20.66
CA GLY A 38 4.73 -12.34 21.42
C GLY A 38 4.63 -10.94 20.82
N VAL A 39 5.72 -10.40 20.27
CA VAL A 39 5.71 -9.14 19.50
C VAL A 39 4.83 -9.28 18.26
N VAL A 40 4.98 -10.39 17.53
CA VAL A 40 4.20 -10.63 16.31
C VAL A 40 2.71 -10.76 16.62
N GLU A 41 2.33 -11.46 17.68
CA GLU A 41 0.93 -11.57 18.12
C GLU A 41 0.35 -10.22 18.62
N ARG A 42 1.15 -9.39 19.29
CA ARG A 42 0.75 -8.01 19.63
C ARG A 42 0.50 -7.15 18.40
N LEU A 43 1.36 -7.25 17.39
CA LEU A 43 1.19 -6.58 16.11
C LEU A 43 -0.06 -7.08 15.37
N ARG A 44 -0.28 -8.40 15.34
CA ARG A 44 -1.50 -9.02 14.79
C ARG A 44 -2.75 -8.47 15.45
N THR A 45 -2.78 -8.46 16.79
CA THR A 45 -3.93 -7.98 17.58
C THR A 45 -4.21 -6.50 17.33
N ALA A 46 -3.17 -5.67 17.28
CA ALA A 46 -3.32 -4.25 16.99
C ALA A 46 -3.79 -3.99 15.55
N LEU A 47 -3.29 -4.75 14.57
CA LEU A 47 -3.69 -4.63 13.18
C LEU A 47 -5.12 -5.14 12.94
N ASP A 48 -5.54 -6.20 13.63
CA ASP A 48 -6.93 -6.68 13.64
C ASP A 48 -7.88 -5.58 14.12
N LYS A 49 -7.59 -4.94 15.26
CA LYS A 49 -8.38 -3.80 15.77
C LYS A 49 -8.45 -2.66 14.75
N SER A 50 -7.31 -2.30 14.17
CA SER A 50 -7.22 -1.26 13.14
C SER A 50 -8.06 -1.58 11.90
N LEU A 51 -7.99 -2.82 11.41
CA LEU A 51 -8.74 -3.30 10.25
C LEU A 51 -10.23 -3.39 10.52
N ARG A 52 -10.64 -3.85 11.71
CA ARG A 52 -12.05 -3.95 12.10
C ARG A 52 -12.74 -2.58 12.01
N LEU A 53 -12.12 -1.54 12.56
CA LEU A 53 -12.65 -0.16 12.46
C LEU A 53 -12.71 0.32 11.01
N ARG A 54 -11.74 -0.06 10.17
CA ARG A 54 -11.64 0.35 8.76
C ARG A 54 -12.47 -0.49 7.79
N THR A 55 -13.03 -1.61 8.23
CA THR A 55 -13.92 -2.46 7.43
C THR A 55 -15.39 -2.32 7.86
N GLN A 56 -15.65 -1.66 8.99
CA GLN A 56 -16.98 -1.28 9.45
C GLN A 56 -17.49 0.02 8.80
N HIS A 57 -18.78 0.27 8.98
CA HIS A 57 -19.47 1.49 8.56
C HIS A 57 -19.33 1.84 7.08
N VAL A 58 -19.10 0.83 6.22
CA VAL A 58 -19.03 1.02 4.77
C VAL A 58 -20.44 1.32 4.26
N ARG A 59 -20.68 2.60 3.97
CA ARG A 59 -21.91 3.13 3.34
C ARG A 59 -23.21 2.90 4.10
N GLU A 60 -23.18 2.98 5.42
CA GLU A 60 -24.38 2.82 6.26
C GLU A 60 -25.48 3.87 5.99
N ALA A 61 -25.10 5.06 5.53
CA ALA A 61 -26.05 6.14 5.20
C ALA A 61 -26.80 5.95 3.87
N ILE A 62 -26.40 4.98 3.03
CA ILE A 62 -27.13 4.65 1.80
C ILE A 62 -28.27 3.68 2.16
N SER A 63 -29.23 4.20 2.94
CA SER A 63 -30.48 3.55 3.31
C SER A 63 -31.33 3.32 2.04
N GLY A 64 -31.02 2.26 1.32
CA GLY A 64 -31.66 1.90 0.05
C GLY A 64 -31.01 0.70 -0.63
N SER A 65 -29.74 0.39 -0.36
CA SER A 65 -29.20 -0.93 -0.70
C SER A 65 -29.69 -1.92 0.35
N GLN A 66 -30.70 -2.71 0.00
CA GLN A 66 -31.05 -3.96 0.66
C GLN A 66 -29.80 -4.62 1.25
N THR A 67 -29.83 -4.89 2.54
CA THR A 67 -28.81 -5.60 3.34
C THR A 67 -28.62 -7.07 2.91
N GLY A 68 -28.80 -7.41 1.62
CA GLY A 68 -28.96 -8.78 1.16
C GLY A 68 -28.19 -9.18 -0.10
N ASP A 69 -27.55 -8.25 -0.83
CA ASP A 69 -26.77 -8.64 -2.01
C ASP A 69 -25.34 -9.03 -1.61
N SER A 70 -25.22 -10.20 -0.97
CA SER A 70 -23.94 -10.80 -0.58
C SER A 70 -22.99 -11.00 -1.77
N SER A 71 -23.43 -10.84 -3.02
CA SER A 71 -22.59 -10.98 -4.21
C SER A 71 -21.64 -9.80 -4.48
N LYS A 72 -21.74 -8.70 -3.72
CA LYS A 72 -21.00 -7.45 -3.96
C LYS A 72 -19.90 -7.20 -2.94
N ALA A 73 -18.73 -6.83 -3.43
CA ALA A 73 -17.62 -6.41 -2.57
C ALA A 73 -17.93 -5.03 -1.95
N ARG A 74 -17.85 -4.95 -0.62
CA ARG A 74 -17.93 -3.69 0.13
C ARG A 74 -16.56 -3.03 0.29
N VAL A 75 -15.53 -3.87 0.39
CA VAL A 75 -14.13 -3.49 0.60
C VAL A 75 -13.30 -4.05 -0.54
N ALA A 76 -12.39 -3.23 -1.06
CA ALA A 76 -11.35 -3.66 -1.97
C ALA A 76 -9.97 -3.37 -1.37
N VAL A 77 -8.96 -4.10 -1.81
CA VAL A 77 -7.56 -3.90 -1.43
C VAL A 77 -6.79 -3.41 -2.66
N LEU A 78 -6.02 -2.34 -2.51
CA LEU A 78 -5.01 -1.96 -3.52
C LEU A 78 -3.90 -3.01 -3.48
N PHE A 79 -3.87 -3.90 -4.47
CA PHE A 79 -3.24 -5.22 -4.33
C PHE A 79 -2.16 -5.47 -5.38
N SER A 80 -0.89 -5.24 -5.00
CA SER A 80 0.28 -5.63 -5.81
C SER A 80 0.70 -7.09 -5.62
N GLY A 81 0.11 -7.79 -4.64
CA GLY A 81 0.59 -9.07 -4.13
C GLY A 81 1.76 -8.97 -3.16
N GLY A 82 2.33 -7.77 -2.95
CA GLY A 82 3.38 -7.59 -1.95
C GLY A 82 2.91 -7.88 -0.52
N LEU A 83 3.88 -8.14 0.37
CA LEU A 83 3.68 -8.48 1.78
C LEU A 83 2.55 -7.68 2.45
N ASP A 84 2.59 -6.36 2.35
CA ASP A 84 1.76 -5.45 3.14
C ASP A 84 0.27 -5.57 2.75
N CYS A 85 -0.05 -5.45 1.46
CA CYS A 85 -1.42 -5.56 0.98
C CYS A 85 -1.98 -6.96 1.16
N THR A 86 -1.14 -7.99 1.08
CA THR A 86 -1.57 -9.38 1.24
C THR A 86 -1.86 -9.73 2.69
N ILE A 87 -1.13 -9.18 3.66
CA ILE A 87 -1.49 -9.29 5.09
C ILE A 87 -2.88 -8.68 5.33
N LEU A 88 -3.14 -7.48 4.79
CA LEU A 88 -4.44 -6.83 4.95
C LEU A 88 -5.56 -7.66 4.32
N ALA A 89 -5.37 -8.14 3.09
CA ALA A 89 -6.33 -9.02 2.43
C ALA A 89 -6.58 -10.28 3.27
N ARG A 90 -5.53 -11.00 3.67
CA ARG A 90 -5.63 -12.21 4.50
C ARG A 90 -6.40 -11.95 5.79
N MET A 91 -6.11 -10.88 6.52
CA MET A 91 -6.81 -10.57 7.77
C MET A 91 -8.26 -10.14 7.56
N CYS A 92 -8.60 -9.54 6.40
CA CYS A 92 -10.01 -9.27 6.06
C CYS A 92 -10.85 -10.55 5.96
N HIS A 93 -10.23 -11.70 5.67
CA HIS A 93 -10.96 -12.97 5.66
C HIS A 93 -11.57 -13.31 7.02
N ASP A 94 -10.84 -13.06 8.10
CA ASP A 94 -11.28 -13.38 9.47
C ASP A 94 -12.31 -12.34 9.98
N LEU A 95 -12.37 -11.17 9.36
CA LEU A 95 -13.17 -10.03 9.82
C LEU A 95 -14.53 -9.89 9.12
N LEU A 96 -14.58 -10.22 7.84
CA LEU A 96 -15.77 -10.04 7.02
C LEU A 96 -16.60 -11.33 6.98
N PRO A 97 -17.93 -11.27 6.76
CA PRO A 97 -18.72 -12.47 6.46
C PRO A 97 -18.15 -13.22 5.25
N LEU A 98 -18.11 -14.55 5.29
CA LEU A 98 -17.57 -15.37 4.19
C LEU A 98 -18.32 -15.19 2.88
N SER A 99 -19.62 -14.87 2.97
CA SER A 99 -20.47 -14.59 1.82
C SER A 99 -20.08 -13.33 1.07
N GLU A 100 -19.39 -12.37 1.71
CA GLU A 100 -18.99 -11.11 1.08
C GLU A 100 -17.67 -11.27 0.29
N PRO A 101 -17.62 -10.95 -1.01
CA PRO A 101 -16.38 -10.94 -1.78
C PRO A 101 -15.42 -9.86 -1.28
N VAL A 102 -14.13 -10.07 -1.55
CA VAL A 102 -13.10 -9.04 -1.40
C VAL A 102 -12.43 -8.84 -2.75
N ASP A 103 -12.46 -7.60 -3.24
CA ASP A 103 -11.83 -7.24 -4.51
C ASP A 103 -10.34 -6.91 -4.29
N LEU A 104 -9.49 -7.50 -5.12
CA LEU A 104 -8.04 -7.30 -5.12
C LEU A 104 -7.68 -6.54 -6.40
N LEU A 105 -7.45 -5.23 -6.29
CA LEU A 105 -7.23 -4.35 -7.43
C LEU A 105 -5.74 -4.37 -7.82
N ASN A 106 -5.40 -5.08 -8.90
CA ASN A 106 -4.03 -5.26 -9.38
C ASN A 106 -3.80 -4.55 -10.72
N VAL A 107 -2.97 -3.50 -10.69
CA VAL A 107 -2.71 -2.65 -11.85
C VAL A 107 -1.41 -3.02 -12.58
N ALA A 108 -1.48 -3.06 -13.90
CA ALA A 108 -0.37 -3.36 -14.79
C ALA A 108 -0.42 -2.43 -16.01
N PHE A 109 0.73 -1.89 -16.40
CA PHE A 109 0.82 -0.92 -17.49
C PHE A 109 1.57 -1.46 -18.69
N GLU A 110 1.09 -1.10 -19.86
CA GLU A 110 1.87 -1.22 -21.08
C GLU A 110 3.00 -0.16 -21.06
N ASN A 111 4.24 -0.62 -21.04
CA ASN A 111 5.43 0.23 -21.11
C ASN A 111 6.15 0.04 -22.45
N PRO A 112 6.07 1.00 -23.38
CA PRO A 112 6.67 0.85 -24.71
C PRO A 112 8.17 0.59 -24.71
N ARG A 113 8.94 1.03 -23.69
CA ARG A 113 10.40 0.76 -23.64
C ARG A 113 10.73 -0.69 -23.31
N ILE A 114 9.84 -1.37 -22.60
CA ILE A 114 10.04 -2.74 -22.15
C ILE A 114 9.34 -3.70 -23.12
N HIS A 115 8.23 -3.26 -23.72
CA HIS A 115 7.34 -4.12 -24.48
C HIS A 115 7.39 -3.92 -26.00
N SER A 116 8.21 -2.98 -26.52
CA SER A 116 8.34 -2.75 -27.97
C SER A 116 8.87 -3.93 -28.77
N GLN A 117 9.45 -4.93 -28.10
CA GLN A 117 10.04 -6.13 -28.71
C GLN A 117 9.37 -7.42 -28.23
N LEU A 118 8.11 -7.36 -27.77
CA LEU A 118 7.39 -8.58 -27.39
C LEU A 118 7.04 -9.41 -28.62
N ASP A 119 7.17 -10.73 -28.47
CA ASP A 119 6.70 -11.67 -29.48
C ASP A 119 5.17 -11.53 -29.69
N PRO A 120 4.68 -11.77 -30.92
CA PRO A 120 3.25 -11.73 -31.21
C PRO A 120 2.45 -12.63 -30.25
N GLY A 121 1.41 -12.07 -29.63
CA GLY A 121 0.53 -12.79 -28.71
C GLY A 121 0.95 -12.77 -27.24
N VAL A 122 2.13 -12.23 -26.91
CA VAL A 122 2.55 -12.05 -25.51
C VAL A 122 1.89 -10.82 -24.92
N SER A 123 1.15 -11.00 -23.82
CA SER A 123 0.51 -9.89 -23.10
C SER A 123 1.55 -9.06 -22.35
N PRO A 124 1.66 -7.74 -22.59
CA PRO A 124 2.56 -6.86 -21.83
C PRO A 124 2.24 -6.81 -20.34
N TYR A 125 0.98 -7.07 -19.98
CA TYR A 125 0.50 -7.00 -18.60
C TYR A 125 0.90 -8.22 -17.79
N GLU A 126 0.96 -9.41 -18.40
CA GLU A 126 1.33 -10.65 -17.70
C GLU A 126 2.84 -10.72 -17.37
N LEU A 127 3.65 -9.88 -18.03
CA LEU A 127 5.07 -9.69 -17.73
C LEU A 127 5.32 -8.64 -16.64
N CYS A 128 4.28 -7.95 -16.18
CA CYS A 128 4.40 -6.97 -15.11
C CYS A 128 4.73 -7.70 -13.79
N PRO A 129 5.81 -7.33 -13.10
CA PRO A 129 6.21 -8.04 -11.89
C PRO A 129 5.14 -8.04 -10.78
N ASP A 130 4.38 -6.95 -10.62
CA ASP A 130 3.27 -6.91 -9.65
C ASP A 130 2.05 -7.74 -10.10
N ARG A 131 1.88 -8.01 -11.41
CA ARG A 131 0.87 -8.96 -11.88
C ARG A 131 1.25 -10.39 -11.51
N ILE A 132 2.52 -10.76 -11.73
CA ILE A 132 3.06 -12.08 -11.37
C ILE A 132 2.96 -12.31 -9.86
N THR A 133 3.50 -11.38 -9.06
CA THR A 133 3.43 -11.46 -7.59
C THR A 133 1.97 -11.42 -7.10
N GLY A 134 1.12 -10.60 -7.73
CA GLY A 134 -0.32 -10.54 -7.47
C GLY A 134 -1.03 -11.88 -7.65
N ARG A 135 -0.83 -12.56 -8.78
CA ARG A 135 -1.41 -13.88 -9.04
C ARG A 135 -0.91 -14.94 -8.07
N SER A 136 0.41 -14.97 -7.80
CA SER A 136 1.00 -15.90 -6.83
C SER A 136 0.37 -15.74 -5.43
N SER A 137 0.20 -14.49 -5.00
CA SER A 137 -0.38 -14.16 -3.69
C SER A 137 -1.88 -14.42 -3.64
N HIS A 138 -2.60 -14.19 -4.75
CA HIS A 138 -4.02 -14.54 -4.88
C HIS A 138 -4.23 -16.05 -4.78
N THR A 139 -3.40 -16.86 -5.46
CA THR A 139 -3.43 -18.32 -5.34
C THR A 139 -3.21 -18.76 -3.89
N GLU A 140 -2.19 -18.23 -3.22
CA GLU A 140 -1.93 -18.57 -1.81
C GLU A 140 -3.06 -18.09 -0.88
N LEU A 141 -3.69 -16.95 -1.16
CA LEU A 141 -4.87 -16.47 -0.42
C LEU A 141 -6.05 -17.44 -0.57
N VAL A 142 -6.34 -17.91 -1.79
CA VAL A 142 -7.41 -18.89 -2.04
C VAL A 142 -7.15 -20.20 -1.31
N GLU A 143 -5.90 -20.68 -1.31
CA GLU A 143 -5.47 -21.89 -0.58
C GLU A 143 -5.61 -21.72 0.94
N THR A 144 -5.17 -20.57 1.47
CA THR A 144 -5.12 -20.30 2.92
C THR A 144 -6.49 -19.89 3.50
N CYS A 145 -7.35 -19.30 2.68
CA CYS A 145 -8.65 -18.76 3.05
C CYS A 145 -9.77 -19.34 2.18
N PRO A 146 -10.04 -20.65 2.29
CA PRO A 146 -11.07 -21.29 1.49
C PRO A 146 -12.46 -20.73 1.81
N GLY A 147 -13.36 -20.79 0.84
CA GLY A 147 -14.75 -20.37 1.02
C GLY A 147 -15.02 -18.87 0.84
N ARG A 148 -13.99 -18.02 0.74
CA ARG A 148 -14.16 -16.61 0.34
C ARG A 148 -14.00 -16.43 -1.17
N MET A 149 -14.85 -15.59 -1.74
CA MET A 149 -14.70 -15.12 -3.12
C MET A 149 -13.66 -13.99 -3.18
N TRP A 150 -12.45 -14.33 -3.62
CA TRP A 150 -11.38 -13.36 -3.89
C TRP A 150 -11.43 -12.94 -5.35
N GLN A 151 -11.91 -11.72 -5.62
CA GLN A 151 -11.98 -11.19 -6.98
C GLN A 151 -10.66 -10.52 -7.34
N PHE A 152 -9.81 -11.23 -8.09
CA PHE A 152 -8.59 -10.64 -8.62
C PHE A 152 -8.92 -9.76 -9.84
N VAL A 153 -9.00 -8.45 -9.62
CA VAL A 153 -9.36 -7.46 -10.65
C VAL A 153 -8.10 -7.00 -11.37
N GLU A 154 -7.99 -7.43 -12.61
CA GLU A 154 -6.89 -7.15 -13.52
C GLU A 154 -7.08 -5.78 -14.19
N VAL A 155 -6.45 -4.73 -13.64
CA VAL A 155 -6.49 -3.38 -14.20
C VAL A 155 -5.33 -3.22 -15.19
N ASN A 156 -5.59 -3.54 -16.46
CA ASN A 156 -4.62 -3.42 -17.55
C ASN A 156 -4.74 -2.03 -18.20
N VAL A 157 -3.68 -1.24 -18.16
CA VAL A 157 -3.68 0.15 -18.64
C VAL A 157 -2.81 0.28 -19.90
N PRO A 158 -3.43 0.51 -21.08
CA PRO A 158 -2.69 0.80 -22.30
C PRO A 158 -1.85 2.07 -22.17
N TYR A 159 -0.75 2.14 -22.93
CA TYR A 159 0.11 3.32 -22.90
C TYR A 159 -0.64 4.58 -23.37
N THR A 160 -1.50 4.44 -24.38
CA THR A 160 -2.35 5.52 -24.91
C THR A 160 -3.30 6.09 -23.84
N GLU A 161 -3.89 5.23 -23.01
CA GLU A 161 -4.76 5.67 -21.91
C GLU A 161 -3.98 6.39 -20.81
N THR A 162 -2.76 5.91 -20.52
CA THR A 162 -1.85 6.57 -19.56
C THR A 162 -1.52 7.98 -20.02
N GLN A 163 -1.14 8.16 -21.29
CA GLN A 163 -0.81 9.47 -21.84
C GLN A 163 -2.03 10.39 -21.91
N ALA A 164 -3.21 9.86 -22.26
CA ALA A 164 -4.45 10.64 -22.28
C ALA A 164 -4.81 11.24 -20.91
N ASN A 165 -4.45 10.56 -19.81
CA ASN A 165 -4.72 11.01 -18.45
C ASN A 165 -3.54 11.73 -17.79
N ARG A 166 -2.40 11.87 -18.47
CA ARG A 166 -1.15 12.42 -17.89
C ARG A 166 -1.36 13.79 -17.25
N SER A 167 -1.97 14.72 -17.97
CA SER A 167 -2.19 16.09 -17.48
C SER A 167 -3.09 16.11 -16.22
N ALA A 168 -4.19 15.37 -16.24
CA ALA A 168 -5.09 15.26 -15.09
C ALA A 168 -4.38 14.67 -13.86
N VAL A 169 -3.59 13.61 -14.02
CA VAL A 169 -2.84 13.01 -12.92
C VAL A 169 -1.77 13.96 -12.37
N MET A 170 -1.08 14.71 -13.25
CA MET A 170 -0.13 15.75 -12.84
C MET A 170 -0.82 16.84 -12.00
N THR A 171 -2.03 17.26 -12.36
CA THR A 171 -2.82 18.21 -11.58
C THR A 171 -3.17 17.64 -10.19
N LEU A 172 -3.61 16.38 -10.12
CA LEU A 172 -4.01 15.76 -8.85
C LEU A 172 -2.85 15.58 -7.87
N MET A 173 -1.65 15.23 -8.36
CA MET A 173 -0.51 14.95 -7.49
C MET A 173 0.16 16.21 -6.91
N HIS A 174 -0.09 17.39 -7.50
CA HIS A 174 0.44 18.69 -7.06
C HIS A 174 0.24 18.91 -5.55
N PRO A 175 1.24 19.39 -4.77
CA PRO A 175 2.46 20.08 -5.21
C PRO A 175 3.63 19.17 -5.58
N HIS A 176 3.43 17.85 -5.60
CA HIS A 176 4.45 16.95 -6.11
C HIS A 176 4.55 17.08 -7.62
N ASN A 177 5.76 17.04 -8.15
CA ASN A 177 6.03 17.35 -9.53
C ASN A 177 7.24 16.60 -10.08
N THR A 178 7.57 15.42 -9.53
CA THR A 178 8.66 14.59 -10.05
C THR A 178 8.16 13.43 -10.89
N GLU A 179 9.02 12.89 -11.76
CA GLU A 179 8.75 11.65 -12.53
C GLU A 179 8.38 10.47 -11.62
N MET A 180 9.01 10.35 -10.46
CA MET A 180 8.69 9.34 -9.46
C MET A 180 7.26 9.52 -8.93
N ASP A 181 6.89 10.77 -8.60
CA ASP A 181 5.56 11.08 -8.10
C ASP A 181 4.49 10.78 -9.14
N LEU A 182 4.72 11.12 -10.41
CA LEU A 182 3.79 10.80 -11.50
C LEU A 182 3.65 9.30 -11.72
N SER A 183 4.76 8.57 -11.68
CA SER A 183 4.77 7.13 -11.86
C SER A 183 4.00 6.38 -10.76
N ILE A 184 4.13 6.83 -9.51
CA ILE A 184 3.33 6.30 -8.38
C ILE A 184 1.87 6.72 -8.53
N SER A 185 1.63 7.98 -8.89
CA SER A 185 0.28 8.53 -9.05
C SER A 185 -0.50 7.81 -10.14
N PHE A 186 0.12 7.43 -11.27
CA PHE A 186 -0.54 6.62 -12.28
C PHE A 186 -1.04 5.30 -11.72
N ALA A 187 -0.20 4.55 -11.01
CA ALA A 187 -0.60 3.27 -10.46
C ALA A 187 -1.80 3.41 -9.50
N LEU A 188 -1.78 4.41 -8.61
CA LEU A 188 -2.87 4.67 -7.68
C LEU A 188 -4.13 5.19 -8.38
N TYR A 189 -3.99 6.07 -9.37
CA TYR A 189 -5.09 6.63 -10.16
C TYR A 189 -5.88 5.52 -10.86
N PHE A 190 -5.18 4.68 -11.62
CA PHE A 190 -5.85 3.62 -12.39
C PHE A 190 -6.35 2.49 -11.50
N ALA A 191 -5.60 2.09 -10.46
CA ALA A 191 -6.08 1.07 -9.53
C ALA A 191 -7.36 1.52 -8.80
N SER A 192 -7.42 2.78 -8.33
CA SER A 192 -8.57 3.30 -7.57
C SER A 192 -9.85 3.49 -8.40
N ARG A 193 -9.75 3.59 -9.74
CA ARG A 193 -10.93 3.53 -10.61
C ARG A 193 -11.70 2.22 -10.46
N GLY A 194 -10.98 1.13 -10.12
CA GLY A 194 -11.56 -0.16 -9.80
C GLY A 194 -12.26 -0.84 -10.97
N ALA A 195 -11.88 -0.48 -12.20
CA ALA A 195 -12.39 -1.07 -13.44
C ALA A 195 -11.28 -1.89 -14.10
N GLY A 196 -11.60 -3.12 -14.50
CA GLY A 196 -10.66 -4.04 -15.11
C GLY A 196 -11.37 -5.29 -15.58
N THR A 197 -10.67 -6.43 -15.54
CA THR A 197 -11.27 -7.73 -15.83
C THR A 197 -11.08 -8.71 -14.68
N VAL A 198 -11.98 -9.67 -14.54
CA VAL A 198 -11.86 -10.78 -13.59
C VAL A 198 -11.95 -12.10 -14.33
N ARG A 199 -11.37 -13.14 -13.75
CA ARG A 199 -11.46 -14.52 -14.24
C ARG A 199 -12.08 -15.39 -13.15
N LYS A 200 -13.22 -16.01 -13.45
CA LYS A 200 -13.87 -16.94 -12.52
C LYS A 200 -13.04 -18.21 -12.29
N ARG A 201 -12.27 -18.61 -13.30
CA ARG A 201 -11.33 -19.75 -13.31
C ARG A 201 -10.15 -19.40 -14.22
N ASN A 202 -8.98 -20.01 -14.02
CA ASN A 202 -7.78 -19.70 -14.81
C ASN A 202 -8.01 -19.80 -16.33
N ASP A 203 -8.78 -20.79 -16.78
CA ASP A 203 -9.06 -21.01 -18.21
C ASP A 203 -10.31 -20.28 -18.72
N ALA A 204 -11.02 -19.56 -17.85
CA ALA A 204 -12.20 -18.81 -18.26
C ALA A 204 -11.80 -17.54 -19.03
N PRO A 205 -12.61 -17.11 -20.02
CA PRO A 205 -12.41 -15.81 -20.65
C PRO A 205 -12.51 -14.71 -19.58
N PRO A 206 -11.70 -13.63 -19.72
CA PRO A 206 -11.80 -12.50 -18.82
C PRO A 206 -13.15 -11.79 -19.00
N GLU A 207 -13.82 -11.48 -17.90
CA GLU A 207 -15.08 -10.72 -17.88
C GLU A 207 -14.80 -9.28 -17.42
N ILE A 208 -15.41 -8.29 -18.08
CA ILE A 208 -15.32 -6.89 -17.65
C ILE A 208 -15.95 -6.76 -16.26
N TYR A 209 -15.24 -6.09 -15.36
CA TYR A 209 -15.66 -5.93 -13.98
C TYR A 209 -15.32 -4.55 -13.45
N THR A 210 -16.27 -3.96 -12.72
CA THR A 210 -16.06 -2.73 -11.96
C THR A 210 -16.43 -3.01 -10.52
N THR A 211 -15.48 -2.76 -9.60
CA THR A 211 -15.70 -2.95 -8.17
C THR A 211 -16.84 -2.07 -7.67
N THR A 212 -17.72 -2.69 -6.88
CA THR A 212 -18.73 -2.00 -6.08
C THR A 212 -18.18 -1.49 -4.76
N ALA A 213 -16.93 -1.80 -4.42
CA ALA A 213 -16.32 -1.35 -3.19
C ALA A 213 -16.07 0.16 -3.24
N HIS A 214 -16.40 0.82 -2.14
CA HIS A 214 -16.16 2.25 -1.96
C HIS A 214 -15.04 2.56 -1.00
N VAL A 215 -14.65 1.56 -0.20
CA VAL A 215 -13.50 1.62 0.67
C VAL A 215 -12.38 0.81 0.05
N LEU A 216 -11.22 1.45 -0.10
CA LEU A 216 -9.98 0.87 -0.56
C LEU A 216 -9.02 0.74 0.62
N LEU A 217 -8.59 -0.47 0.94
CA LEU A 217 -7.52 -0.69 1.92
C LEU A 217 -6.16 -0.57 1.24
N SER A 218 -5.26 0.18 1.87
CA SER A 218 -3.89 0.38 1.41
C SER A 218 -2.86 -0.10 2.44
N GLY A 219 -1.83 -0.80 1.95
CA GLY A 219 -0.68 -1.24 2.75
C GLY A 219 0.34 -0.15 3.07
N LEU A 220 0.08 1.11 2.65
CA LEU A 220 0.97 2.24 2.88
C LEU A 220 1.20 2.49 4.38
N GLY A 221 2.45 2.81 4.73
CA GLY A 221 2.90 3.03 6.10
C GLY A 221 3.72 1.88 6.66
N ALA A 222 3.54 0.66 6.14
CA ALA A 222 4.29 -0.51 6.58
C ALA A 222 5.80 -0.36 6.34
N ASP A 223 6.19 0.21 5.19
CA ASP A 223 7.61 0.39 4.84
C ASP A 223 8.32 1.39 5.76
N GLU A 224 7.66 2.50 6.11
CA GLU A 224 8.18 3.54 7.01
C GLU A 224 8.25 3.06 8.46
N LEU A 225 7.29 2.24 8.91
CA LEU A 225 7.24 1.73 10.28
C LEU A 225 8.17 0.54 10.52
N PHE A 226 8.34 -0.34 9.52
CA PHE A 226 9.01 -1.63 9.67
C PHE A 226 10.26 -1.79 8.80
N GLY A 227 10.77 -0.71 8.23
CA GLY A 227 12.05 -0.75 7.52
C GLY A 227 12.01 -1.46 6.18
N GLY A 228 11.04 -1.13 5.32
CA GLY A 228 10.89 -1.77 4.02
C GLY A 228 11.81 -1.23 2.93
N TYR A 229 12.21 0.04 2.95
CA TYR A 229 13.04 0.60 1.89
C TYR A 229 14.50 0.12 1.91
N GLN A 230 15.09 -0.10 0.74
CA GLN A 230 16.51 -0.47 0.58
C GLN A 230 17.47 0.53 1.25
N ARG A 231 17.08 1.81 1.33
CA ARG A 231 17.87 2.84 2.02
C ARG A 231 18.00 2.59 3.53
N HIS A 232 17.09 1.85 4.15
CA HIS A 232 17.19 1.47 5.56
C HIS A 232 18.35 0.50 5.80
N ASP A 233 18.47 -0.53 4.95
CA ASP A 233 19.61 -1.45 4.94
C ASP A 233 20.92 -0.68 4.67
N THR A 234 20.91 0.23 3.70
CA THR A 234 22.07 1.09 3.41
C THR A 234 22.45 1.98 4.60
N ALA A 235 21.46 2.53 5.32
CA ALA A 235 21.70 3.35 6.51
C ALA A 235 22.29 2.52 7.65
N PHE A 236 21.79 1.29 7.85
CA PHE A 236 22.35 0.33 8.79
C PHE A 236 23.80 -0.03 8.43
N ALA A 237 24.08 -0.42 7.18
CA ALA A 237 25.42 -0.78 6.73
C ALA A 237 26.45 0.36 6.94
N ARG A 238 26.00 1.62 6.89
CA ARG A 238 26.86 2.80 7.07
C ARG A 238 27.08 3.21 8.53
N ARG A 239 26.05 3.14 9.37
CA ARG A 239 26.05 3.75 10.71
C ARG A 239 25.40 2.87 11.79
N GLY A 240 25.23 1.58 11.52
CA GLY A 240 24.56 0.62 12.40
C GLY A 240 23.12 1.01 12.75
N TYR A 241 22.63 0.51 13.88
CA TYR A 241 21.29 0.80 14.39
C TYR A 241 20.99 2.30 14.56
N PRO A 242 21.90 3.16 15.06
CA PRO A 242 21.66 4.60 15.11
C PRO A 242 21.28 5.19 13.75
N GLY A 243 22.01 4.83 12.69
CA GLY A 243 21.73 5.29 11.33
C GLY A 243 20.38 4.81 10.80
N LEU A 244 20.04 3.54 11.04
CA LEU A 244 18.75 2.97 10.69
C LEU A 244 17.59 3.69 11.38
N ILE A 245 17.71 3.93 12.69
CA ILE A 245 16.68 4.62 13.48
C ILE A 245 16.47 6.05 12.98
N GLU A 246 17.54 6.78 12.68
CA GLU A 246 17.46 8.12 12.10
C GLU A 246 16.75 8.13 10.74
N GLU A 247 17.06 7.18 9.86
CA GLU A 247 16.43 7.07 8.54
C GLU A 247 14.94 6.73 8.65
N LEU A 248 14.57 5.77 9.53
CA LEU A 248 13.17 5.43 9.80
C LEU A 248 12.39 6.63 10.37
N GLN A 249 13.00 7.36 11.32
CA GLN A 249 12.40 8.55 11.90
C GLN A 249 12.18 9.64 10.83
N LEU A 250 13.15 9.84 9.94
CA LEU A 250 13.06 10.79 8.85
C LEU A 250 11.90 10.43 7.92
N ASP A 251 11.82 9.16 7.51
CA ASP A 251 10.76 8.65 6.65
C ASP A 251 9.37 8.78 7.25
N PHE A 252 9.20 8.37 8.50
CA PHE A 252 7.93 8.53 9.20
C PHE A 252 7.55 10.01 9.35
N SER A 253 8.50 10.88 9.70
CA SER A 253 8.24 12.32 9.90
C SER A 253 7.80 13.06 8.63
N ARG A 254 8.18 12.54 7.46
CA ARG A 254 7.84 13.14 6.16
C ARG A 254 6.71 12.42 5.44
N LEU A 255 6.21 11.29 5.97
CA LEU A 255 5.21 10.43 5.34
C LEU A 255 3.97 11.22 4.86
N GLY A 256 3.44 12.08 5.74
CA GLY A 256 2.29 12.95 5.42
C GLY A 256 2.52 13.81 4.19
N LYS A 257 3.71 14.44 4.12
CA LYS A 257 4.08 15.32 3.02
C LYS A 257 4.46 14.55 1.76
N ARG A 258 5.22 13.46 1.84
CA ARG A 258 5.83 12.78 0.69
C ARG A 258 4.93 11.75 0.01
N ASN A 259 4.02 11.13 0.76
CA ASN A 259 3.19 10.04 0.27
C ASN A 259 1.72 10.38 0.42
N LEU A 260 1.24 10.47 1.67
CA LEU A 260 -0.20 10.54 1.97
C LEU A 260 -0.91 11.68 1.22
N GLY A 261 -0.35 12.89 1.23
CA GLY A 261 -0.99 14.01 0.54
C GLY A 261 -1.11 13.83 -0.97
N ARG A 262 -0.12 13.21 -1.62
CA ARG A 262 -0.17 12.89 -3.06
C ARG A 262 -1.20 11.78 -3.32
N ASP A 263 -1.07 10.70 -2.56
CA ASP A 263 -1.81 9.46 -2.77
C ASP A 263 -3.31 9.68 -2.53
N ASP A 264 -3.67 10.45 -1.49
CA ASP A 264 -5.05 10.83 -1.16
C ASP A 264 -5.74 11.61 -2.29
N ARG A 265 -5.10 12.68 -2.81
CA ARG A 265 -5.67 13.49 -3.90
C ARG A 265 -5.90 12.66 -5.17
N VAL A 266 -4.95 11.78 -5.48
CA VAL A 266 -5.01 10.92 -6.66
C VAL A 266 -6.12 9.88 -6.53
N ILE A 267 -6.22 9.20 -5.39
CA ILE A 267 -7.23 8.16 -5.16
C ILE A 267 -8.63 8.76 -5.05
N SER A 268 -8.78 9.89 -4.35
CA SER A 268 -10.06 10.55 -4.12
C SER A 268 -10.76 10.98 -5.42
N ASN A 269 -10.03 11.17 -6.51
CA ASN A 269 -10.60 11.43 -7.83
C ASN A 269 -11.54 10.31 -8.32
N SER A 270 -11.38 9.09 -7.82
CA SER A 270 -12.26 7.95 -8.14
C SER A 270 -13.56 7.91 -7.34
N GLY A 271 -13.78 8.85 -6.41
CA GLY A 271 -14.93 8.84 -5.51
C GLY A 271 -14.92 7.69 -4.50
N ARG A 272 -13.74 7.12 -4.24
CA ARG A 272 -13.53 6.06 -3.25
C ARG A 272 -12.68 6.56 -2.09
N GLU A 273 -13.03 6.11 -0.90
CA GLU A 273 -12.31 6.41 0.33
C GLU A 273 -11.16 5.41 0.50
N VAL A 274 -9.93 5.90 0.66
CA VAL A 274 -8.80 5.04 1.04
C VAL A 274 -8.64 5.01 2.55
N ARG A 275 -8.43 3.81 3.11
CA ARG A 275 -8.16 3.60 4.54
C ARG A 275 -6.81 2.91 4.70
N PHE A 276 -6.07 3.33 5.73
CA PHE A 276 -4.68 2.92 5.96
C PHE A 276 -4.54 2.18 7.29
N PRO A 277 -4.68 0.84 7.34
CA PRO A 277 -4.63 0.10 8.60
C PRO A 277 -3.29 0.18 9.33
N PHE A 278 -2.17 0.23 8.60
CA PHE A 278 -0.84 0.41 9.19
C PHE A 278 -0.63 1.82 9.78
N LEU A 279 -1.51 2.78 9.49
CA LEU A 279 -1.44 4.15 9.99
C LEU A 279 -2.50 4.47 11.04
N ASP A 280 -3.05 3.43 11.65
CA ASP A 280 -3.85 3.58 12.86
C ASP A 280 -3.01 4.09 14.02
N GLU A 281 -3.56 5.01 14.83
CA GLU A 281 -2.81 5.67 15.89
C GLU A 281 -2.31 4.69 16.95
N ASP A 282 -3.13 3.71 17.34
CA ASP A 282 -2.74 2.70 18.32
C ASP A 282 -1.70 1.73 17.73
N PHE A 283 -1.87 1.36 16.46
CA PHE A 283 -0.90 0.51 15.76
C PHE A 283 0.45 1.23 15.58
N ILE A 284 0.44 2.51 15.20
CA ILE A 284 1.64 3.37 15.14
C ILE A 284 2.27 3.47 16.52
N ALA A 285 1.49 3.77 17.56
CA ALA A 285 2.00 3.93 18.92
C ALA A 285 2.70 2.64 19.40
N LEU A 286 2.14 1.48 19.09
CA LEU A 286 2.80 0.20 19.33
C LEU A 286 4.09 0.08 18.51
N ALA A 287 4.01 0.25 17.19
CA ALA A 287 5.14 0.08 16.28
C ALA A 287 6.33 0.99 16.64
N LEU A 288 6.08 2.25 16.99
CA LEU A 288 7.12 3.21 17.38
C LEU A 288 7.78 2.87 18.73
N ARG A 289 7.07 2.20 19.64
CA ARG A 289 7.62 1.72 20.93
C ARG A 289 8.44 0.44 20.79
N LEU A 290 8.24 -0.34 19.74
CA LEU A 290 9.06 -1.53 19.52
C LEU A 290 10.53 -1.15 19.31
N HIS A 291 11.43 -2.00 19.81
CA HIS A 291 12.84 -1.90 19.48
C HIS A 291 13.03 -2.09 17.96
N VAL A 292 14.06 -1.48 17.38
CA VAL A 292 14.27 -1.54 15.92
C VAL A 292 14.48 -2.97 15.42
N THR A 293 15.20 -3.80 16.18
CA THR A 293 15.42 -5.23 15.85
C THR A 293 14.12 -6.05 15.89
N ALA A 294 13.14 -5.62 16.68
CA ALA A 294 11.81 -6.23 16.71
C ALA A 294 10.92 -5.81 15.51
N LYS A 295 11.41 -4.93 14.63
CA LYS A 295 10.74 -4.49 13.40
C LYS A 295 11.48 -5.00 12.16
N CYS A 296 12.77 -4.67 12.09
CA CYS A 296 13.71 -5.03 11.05
C CYS A 296 15.12 -5.15 11.63
N ASP A 297 15.67 -6.36 11.60
CA ASP A 297 17.02 -6.64 12.12
C ASP A 297 17.97 -6.95 10.97
N PHE A 298 18.66 -5.91 10.50
CA PHE A 298 19.73 -6.00 9.50
C PHE A 298 21.08 -6.47 10.08
N GLY A 299 21.22 -6.56 11.40
CA GLY A 299 22.41 -7.12 12.05
C GLY A 299 22.44 -8.65 11.99
N VAL A 300 21.27 -9.29 11.86
CA VAL A 300 21.14 -10.74 11.65
C VAL A 300 20.94 -11.02 10.16
N ALA A 301 22.01 -11.52 9.54
CA ALA A 301 22.01 -11.96 8.15
C ALA A 301 20.98 -13.07 7.90
N GLN A 302 20.34 -13.01 6.73
CA GLN A 302 19.42 -14.04 6.29
C GLN A 302 20.17 -15.35 6.03
N VAL A 303 19.63 -16.46 6.54
CA VAL A 303 20.11 -17.81 6.29
C VAL A 303 19.03 -18.53 5.49
N VAL A 304 19.15 -18.53 4.16
CA VAL A 304 18.09 -18.96 3.22
C VAL A 304 17.57 -20.36 3.54
N ASP A 305 18.46 -21.30 3.88
CA ASP A 305 18.11 -22.70 4.14
C ASP A 305 17.79 -23.01 5.61
N SER A 306 17.48 -21.99 6.41
CA SER A 306 17.10 -22.19 7.81
C SER A 306 15.61 -22.56 7.95
N GLU A 307 15.34 -23.61 8.71
CA GLU A 307 13.97 -23.98 9.14
C GLU A 307 13.33 -22.93 10.06
N ASP A 308 14.13 -22.07 10.67
CA ASP A 308 13.65 -20.98 11.52
C ASP A 308 13.29 -19.75 10.67
N PRO A 309 12.00 -19.36 10.58
CA PRO A 309 11.57 -18.22 9.79
C PRO A 309 12.14 -16.89 10.30
N THR A 310 12.59 -16.81 11.56
CA THR A 310 13.28 -15.61 12.07
C THR A 310 14.65 -15.40 11.42
N ARG A 311 15.23 -16.47 10.85
CA ARG A 311 16.54 -16.46 10.18
C ARG A 311 16.42 -16.58 8.67
N SER A 312 15.47 -17.35 8.14
CA SER A 312 15.31 -17.53 6.70
C SER A 312 14.57 -16.40 5.99
N LEU A 313 13.79 -15.59 6.71
CA LEU A 313 13.10 -14.43 6.13
C LEU A 313 14.02 -13.19 6.09
N GLU A 314 13.82 -12.36 5.07
CA GLU A 314 14.61 -11.14 4.88
C GLU A 314 14.53 -10.20 6.12
N PRO A 315 15.62 -9.49 6.44
CA PRO A 315 15.66 -8.49 7.52
C PRO A 315 14.59 -7.40 7.41
N ALA A 316 14.37 -6.90 6.19
CA ALA A 316 13.42 -5.83 5.95
C ALA A 316 12.00 -6.29 6.28
N LYS A 317 11.32 -5.56 7.16
CA LYS A 317 9.97 -5.87 7.66
C LYS A 317 9.83 -7.26 8.28
N ARG A 318 10.89 -7.80 8.89
CA ARG A 318 10.89 -9.17 9.45
C ARG A 318 9.69 -9.46 10.36
N ALA A 319 9.26 -8.49 11.18
CA ALA A 319 8.07 -8.66 12.01
C ALA A 319 6.79 -8.91 11.19
N LEU A 320 6.59 -8.18 10.09
CA LEU A 320 5.45 -8.38 9.19
C LEU A 320 5.58 -9.66 8.36
N ARG A 321 6.81 -10.05 8.00
CA ARG A 321 7.07 -11.34 7.33
C ARG A 321 6.72 -12.52 8.24
N LEU A 322 7.11 -12.46 9.52
CA LEU A 322 6.70 -13.45 10.53
C LEU A 322 5.19 -13.45 10.75
N LEU A 323 4.53 -12.29 10.73
CA LEU A 323 3.07 -12.21 10.78
C LEU A 323 2.43 -12.93 9.58
N ALA A 324 2.88 -12.64 8.36
CA ALA A 324 2.41 -13.33 7.16
C ALA A 324 2.65 -14.85 7.25
N TRP A 325 3.81 -15.26 7.75
CA TRP A 325 4.13 -16.66 8.00
C TRP A 325 3.17 -17.31 9.00
N GLN A 326 2.87 -16.67 10.13
CA GLN A 326 1.89 -17.15 11.12
C GLN A 326 0.47 -17.23 10.57
N LEU A 327 0.10 -16.31 9.65
CA LEU A 327 -1.19 -16.31 8.97
C LEU A 327 -1.33 -17.38 7.86
N GLY A 328 -0.29 -18.20 7.64
CA GLY A 328 -0.26 -19.25 6.61
C GLY A 328 0.27 -18.79 5.24
N MET A 329 0.56 -17.50 5.07
CA MET A 329 1.03 -16.90 3.82
C MET A 329 2.55 -17.05 3.67
N LYS A 330 3.04 -18.28 3.52
CA LYS A 330 4.47 -18.64 3.50
C LYS A 330 5.20 -18.05 2.29
N LYS A 331 4.66 -18.16 1.08
CA LYS A 331 5.28 -17.63 -0.15
C LYS A 331 5.37 -16.11 -0.06
N VAL A 332 4.27 -15.45 0.32
CA VAL A 332 4.21 -13.99 0.54
C VAL A 332 5.20 -13.53 1.60
N SER A 333 5.39 -14.29 2.69
CA SER A 333 6.34 -13.91 3.74
C SER A 333 7.79 -13.84 3.24
N ALA A 334 8.13 -14.63 2.22
CA ALA A 334 9.45 -14.66 1.58
C ALA A 334 9.57 -13.71 0.37
N GLU A 335 8.46 -13.12 -0.09
CA GLU A 335 8.42 -12.29 -1.30
C GLU A 335 9.31 -11.05 -1.14
N LYS A 336 10.14 -10.78 -2.15
CA LYS A 336 11.03 -9.62 -2.14
C LYS A 336 10.26 -8.35 -2.42
N LYS A 337 10.63 -7.27 -1.73
CA LYS A 337 10.00 -5.98 -1.97
C LYS A 337 10.33 -5.46 -3.36
N ARG A 338 9.31 -4.96 -4.05
CA ARG A 338 9.43 -4.10 -5.23
C ARG A 338 8.69 -2.78 -5.00
N ALA A 339 9.21 -1.68 -5.55
CA ALA A 339 8.48 -0.41 -5.52
C ALA A 339 7.42 -0.40 -6.63
N ILE A 340 6.24 0.14 -6.34
CA ILE A 340 5.05 0.12 -7.22
C ILE A 340 5.36 0.59 -8.65
N GLN A 341 6.17 1.65 -8.80
CA GLN A 341 6.54 2.19 -10.11
C GLN A 341 7.32 1.22 -11.00
N PHE A 342 8.08 0.31 -10.40
CA PHE A 342 8.82 -0.72 -11.13
C PHE A 342 7.98 -1.98 -11.29
N GLY A 343 7.15 -2.30 -10.30
CA GLY A 343 6.31 -3.49 -10.29
C GLY A 343 5.12 -3.43 -11.26
N ALA A 344 4.43 -2.29 -11.30
CA ALA A 344 3.35 -2.03 -12.25
C ALA A 344 3.84 -1.57 -13.64
N ARG A 345 5.16 -1.43 -13.83
CA ARG A 345 5.82 -0.93 -15.05
C ARG A 345 5.49 0.52 -15.43
N THR A 346 5.12 1.38 -14.49
CA THR A 346 4.86 2.81 -14.74
C THR A 346 6.11 3.69 -14.80
N ALA A 347 7.28 3.18 -14.42
CA ALA A 347 8.52 3.96 -14.44
C ALA A 347 9.10 4.05 -15.86
N LYS A 348 9.63 5.23 -16.20
CA LYS A 348 10.43 5.47 -17.43
C LYS A 348 9.72 5.04 -18.72
N MET A 349 8.44 5.39 -18.89
CA MET A 349 7.70 5.04 -20.12
C MET A 349 8.19 5.84 -21.35
N GLU A 350 8.70 7.06 -21.16
CA GLU A 350 9.15 7.94 -22.25
C GLU A 350 10.64 7.75 -22.60
N THR A 351 11.01 8.09 -23.85
CA THR A 351 12.38 7.99 -24.37
C THR A 351 13.27 9.09 -23.78
N GLY A 352 14.35 8.70 -23.10
CA GLY A 352 15.31 9.65 -22.49
C GLY A 352 16.03 9.11 -21.25
N LYS A 353 16.97 9.91 -20.73
CA LYS A 353 17.68 9.68 -19.45
C LYS A 353 16.97 10.39 -18.28
N THR A 354 15.65 10.23 -18.16
CA THR A 354 14.88 10.83 -17.07
C THR A 354 15.11 10.06 -15.76
N LYS A 355 15.62 10.74 -14.73
CA LYS A 355 15.71 10.19 -13.37
C LYS A 355 14.39 10.43 -12.64
N GLY A 356 14.06 9.58 -11.68
CA GLY A 356 12.83 9.74 -10.90
C GLY A 356 12.72 11.08 -10.15
N THR A 357 13.83 11.74 -9.88
CA THR A 357 13.89 13.06 -9.22
C THR A 357 13.78 14.24 -10.19
N HIS A 358 13.69 14.00 -11.50
CA HIS A 358 13.52 15.09 -12.46
C HIS A 358 12.14 15.71 -12.27
N VAL A 359 12.13 17.05 -12.25
CA VAL A 359 10.90 17.84 -12.19
C VAL A 359 10.23 17.78 -13.55
N LEU A 360 8.93 17.56 -13.55
CA LEU A 360 8.08 17.55 -14.74
C LEU A 360 7.94 18.97 -15.26
N SER A 361 8.14 19.15 -16.57
CA SER A 361 7.70 20.36 -17.26
C SER A 361 6.16 20.37 -17.27
N GLN A 362 5.57 21.48 -16.83
CA GLN A 362 4.12 21.69 -16.88
C GLN A 362 3.60 21.80 -18.31
#